data_AF-A0A7C2WY76-F1
#
_entry.id   AF-A0A7C2WY76-F1
#
_cell.length_a   1.000
_cell.length_b   1.000
_cell.length_c   1.000
_cell.angle_alpha   90.00
_cell.angle_beta   90.00
_cell.angle_gamma   90.00
#
_symmetry.space_group_name_H-M   'P 1'
#
loop_
_entity.id
_entity.type
_entity.pdbx_description
1 polymer ?
#
loop_
_entity_poly.entity_id
_entity_poly.type
_entity_poly.pdbx_seq_one_letter_code
_entity_poly.pdbx_strand_id
1 'polypeptide(L)'
;AVNMVRQEKTEEVHEKAETIAEEKILDLLIPPVKRPNQPSNTSVSTDVTDETEALQNEKTREWMRKKLQKGELDERMIEFDTTQPAVGMQVLGSVGFDDMGINIQELMSSMMPKKKKKRKTTIAEARKIIAQEEAAKLIDMEAVQREAVKRVQESGIVFIDEIDKIAGAKSQQGPDVSREGVQRDLLPIVEGSSVNTKYGVVKTDHILFIASGAFHVSKPSDLIPELQGRFPIRVELSSLNEEDFVKILTLPQNALLKQYTAMLSTEGVDITFKEDAIKEVARTAAHVNAEVENIGARRLHTILTTLLEDILFDVPDKNTEKKFEITGKLVFDKLDSIVKDRDLSKYIL
;
A
#
# COMPACT_ATOMS: atom_id res chain seq x y z
N ALA A 1 -6.71 4.65 -6.44
CA ALA A 1 -8.17 4.77 -6.26
C ALA A 1 -8.87 3.40 -6.20
N VAL A 2 -8.85 2.58 -7.26
CA VAL A 2 -9.55 1.28 -7.30
C VAL A 2 -9.25 0.38 -6.10
N ASN A 3 -7.97 0.21 -5.73
CA ASN A 3 -7.60 -0.61 -4.57
C ASN A 3 -8.16 -0.06 -3.25
N MET A 4 -8.20 1.26 -3.08
CA MET A 4 -8.75 1.89 -1.88
C MET A 4 -10.26 1.65 -1.79
N VAL A 5 -10.99 1.92 -2.88
CA VAL A 5 -12.45 1.68 -2.94
C VAL A 5 -12.76 0.19 -2.74
N ARG A 6 -11.96 -0.71 -3.34
CA ARG A 6 -12.11 -2.15 -3.16
C ARG A 6 -11.91 -2.55 -1.69
N GLN A 7 -10.90 -1.99 -1.03
CA GLN A 7 -10.64 -2.26 0.38
C GLN A 7 -11.79 -1.79 1.27
N GLU A 8 -12.25 -0.55 1.09
CA GLU A 8 -13.41 0.00 1.82
C GLU A 8 -14.66 -0.86 1.59
N LYS A 9 -14.94 -1.27 0.34
CA LYS A 9 -16.08 -2.14 0.02
C LYS A 9 -15.92 -3.55 0.61
N THR A 10 -14.69 -4.05 0.73
CA THR A 10 -14.41 -5.33 1.39
C THR A 10 -14.72 -5.25 2.88
N GLU A 11 -14.36 -4.13 3.52
CA GLU A 11 -14.66 -3.87 4.93
C GLU A 11 -16.18 -3.72 5.16
N GLU A 12 -16.90 -3.02 4.28
CA GLU A 12 -18.37 -2.88 4.36
C GLU A 12 -19.11 -4.22 4.28
N VAL A 13 -18.62 -5.17 3.47
CA VAL A 13 -19.26 -6.50 3.31
C VAL A 13 -18.71 -7.55 4.27
N HIS A 14 -17.73 -7.21 5.11
CA HIS A 14 -17.02 -8.17 5.96
C HIS A 14 -17.97 -8.94 6.89
N GLU A 15 -18.83 -8.24 7.64
CA GLU A 15 -19.79 -8.88 8.57
C GLU A 15 -20.77 -9.82 7.86
N LYS A 16 -21.24 -9.41 6.67
CA LYS A 16 -22.14 -10.22 5.85
C LYS A 16 -21.41 -11.46 5.31
N ALA A 17 -20.16 -11.28 4.87
CA ALA A 17 -19.32 -12.37 4.39
C ALA A 17 -18.99 -13.38 5.50
N GLU A 18 -18.73 -12.92 6.73
CA GLU A 18 -18.55 -13.78 7.89
C GLU A 18 -19.82 -14.58 8.21
N THR A 19 -20.99 -13.94 8.21
CA THR A 19 -22.27 -14.63 8.46
C THR A 19 -22.53 -15.72 7.42
N ILE A 20 -22.26 -15.43 6.14
CA ILE A 20 -22.40 -16.41 5.04
C ILE A 20 -21.36 -17.54 5.18
N ALA A 21 -20.14 -17.21 5.59
CA ALA A 21 -19.09 -18.19 5.84
C ALA A 21 -19.46 -19.13 7.00
N GLU A 22 -20.03 -18.61 8.08
CA GLU A 22 -20.55 -19.40 9.19
C GLU A 22 -21.66 -20.36 8.72
N GLU A 23 -22.63 -19.88 7.95
CA GLU A 23 -23.70 -20.73 7.40
C GLU A 23 -23.15 -21.83 6.49
N LYS A 24 -22.12 -21.55 5.66
CA LYS A 24 -21.46 -22.59 4.85
C LYS A 24 -20.71 -23.62 5.69
N ILE A 25 -20.03 -23.19 6.75
CA ILE A 25 -19.37 -24.11 7.68
C ILE A 25 -20.42 -24.97 8.37
N LEU A 26 -21.56 -24.40 8.77
CA LEU A 26 -22.67 -25.15 9.34
C LEU A 26 -23.24 -26.17 8.35
N ASP A 27 -23.41 -25.81 7.07
CA ASP A 27 -23.89 -26.74 6.03
C ASP A 27 -22.92 -27.91 5.78
N LEU A 28 -21.60 -27.68 5.93
CA LEU A 28 -20.59 -28.73 5.85
C LEU A 28 -20.63 -29.67 7.07
N LEU A 29 -20.96 -29.15 8.25
CA LEU A 29 -21.03 -29.92 9.49
C LEU A 29 -22.36 -30.66 9.64
N ILE A 30 -23.47 -30.01 9.27
CA ILE A 30 -24.84 -30.53 9.31
C ILE A 30 -25.54 -30.12 8.02
N PRO A 31 -25.60 -31.02 7.03
CA PRO A 31 -26.33 -30.77 5.79
C PRO A 31 -27.83 -30.53 6.08
N PRO A 32 -28.47 -29.56 5.41
CA PRO A 32 -29.91 -29.35 5.54
C PRO A 32 -30.71 -30.54 4.99
N VAL A 33 -31.81 -30.91 5.65
CA VAL A 33 -32.74 -31.94 5.14
C VAL A 33 -33.41 -31.40 3.87
N LYS A 34 -33.14 -32.01 2.72
CA LYS A 34 -33.78 -31.62 1.45
C LYS A 34 -35.22 -32.13 1.44
N ARG A 35 -36.21 -31.23 1.38
CA ARG A 35 -37.59 -31.59 1.01
C ARG A 35 -37.60 -31.99 -0.47
N PRO A 36 -38.05 -33.20 -0.86
CA PRO A 36 -38.12 -33.59 -2.25
C PRO A 36 -39.25 -32.83 -2.96
N ASN A 37 -38.89 -31.86 -3.82
CA ASN A 37 -39.83 -31.29 -4.80
C ASN A 37 -39.87 -32.20 -6.04
N GLN A 38 -40.77 -33.17 -6.06
CA GLN A 38 -41.29 -33.78 -7.28
C GLN A 38 -42.83 -33.88 -7.19
N PRO A 39 -43.58 -33.44 -8.21
CA PRO A 39 -44.98 -33.79 -8.34
C PRO A 39 -45.05 -35.20 -8.95
N SER A 40 -45.07 -36.24 -8.12
CA SER A 40 -45.44 -37.58 -8.55
C SER A 40 -46.64 -38.06 -7.73
N ASN A 41 -47.74 -38.27 -8.45
CA ASN A 41 -48.97 -38.88 -7.97
C ASN A 41 -48.68 -40.26 -7.37
N THR A 42 -48.48 -40.35 -6.06
CA THR A 42 -48.80 -41.57 -5.32
C THR A 42 -49.08 -41.21 -3.86
N SER A 43 -50.34 -41.35 -3.48
CA SER A 43 -50.83 -41.19 -2.12
C SER A 43 -50.30 -42.31 -1.22
N VAL A 44 -49.30 -42.05 -0.38
CA VAL A 44 -49.08 -42.75 0.90
C VAL A 44 -48.48 -41.76 1.92
N SER A 45 -49.15 -41.68 3.06
CA SER A 45 -48.84 -40.94 4.28
C SER A 45 -47.36 -41.00 4.71
N THR A 46 -46.62 -39.91 4.47
CA THR A 46 -45.23 -39.72 4.98
C THR A 46 -44.98 -38.30 5.52
N ASP A 47 -46.02 -37.51 5.78
CA ASP A 47 -45.84 -36.08 6.13
C ASP A 47 -45.38 -35.82 7.59
N VAL A 48 -45.60 -36.75 8.53
CA VAL A 48 -45.35 -36.51 9.97
C VAL A 48 -43.89 -36.77 10.38
N THR A 49 -43.21 -37.73 9.74
CA THR A 49 -41.80 -38.06 10.03
C THR A 49 -40.85 -37.00 9.49
N ASP A 50 -41.12 -36.46 8.31
CA ASP A 50 -40.28 -35.43 7.68
C ASP A 50 -40.31 -34.10 8.44
N GLU A 51 -41.46 -33.71 9.01
CA GLU A 51 -41.55 -32.51 9.86
C GLU A 51 -40.76 -32.67 11.17
N THR A 52 -40.79 -33.87 11.76
CA THR A 52 -40.11 -34.14 13.03
C THR A 52 -38.59 -34.14 12.85
N GLU A 53 -38.07 -34.70 11.75
CA GLU A 53 -36.64 -34.69 11.42
C GLU A 53 -36.14 -33.29 11.02
N ALA A 54 -36.94 -32.52 10.29
CA ALA A 54 -36.61 -31.14 9.95
C ALA A 54 -36.48 -30.26 11.20
N LEU A 55 -37.41 -30.39 12.17
CA LEU A 55 -37.37 -29.69 13.45
C LEU A 55 -36.16 -30.08 14.31
N GLN A 56 -35.76 -31.36 14.29
CA GLN A 56 -34.57 -31.82 15.01
C GLN A 56 -33.28 -31.31 14.36
N ASN A 57 -33.21 -31.28 13.02
CA ASN A 57 -32.07 -30.73 12.30
C ASN A 57 -31.90 -29.23 12.60
N GLU A 58 -32.99 -28.47 12.56
CA GLU A 58 -32.97 -27.03 12.85
C GLU A 58 -32.48 -26.72 14.28
N LYS A 59 -32.98 -27.44 15.29
CA LYS A 59 -32.49 -27.33 16.67
C LYS A 59 -31.00 -27.67 16.81
N THR A 60 -30.54 -28.71 16.10
CA THR A 60 -29.12 -29.11 16.13
C THR A 60 -28.24 -28.06 15.44
N ARG A 61 -28.72 -27.45 14.35
CA ARG A 61 -28.05 -26.39 13.61
C ARG A 61 -27.92 -25.11 14.44
N GLU A 62 -28.97 -24.71 15.16
CA GLU A 62 -28.91 -23.58 16.09
C GLU A 62 -27.94 -23.81 17.25
N TRP A 63 -27.93 -25.02 17.82
CA TRP A 63 -26.99 -25.38 18.88
C TRP A 63 -25.53 -25.34 18.38
N MET A 64 -25.25 -25.85 17.18
CA MET A 64 -23.92 -25.78 16.57
C MET A 64 -23.51 -24.36 16.19
N ARG A 65 -24.44 -23.50 15.73
CA ARG A 65 -24.18 -22.09 15.48
C ARG A 65 -23.67 -21.38 16.73
N LYS A 66 -24.32 -21.59 17.87
CA LYS A 66 -23.88 -21.04 19.17
C LYS A 66 -22.50 -21.54 19.57
N LYS A 67 -22.16 -22.81 19.29
CA LYS A 67 -20.81 -23.36 19.56
C LYS A 67 -19.74 -22.79 18.63
N LEU A 68 -20.08 -22.60 17.35
CA LEU A 68 -19.19 -22.01 16.36
C LEU A 68 -18.85 -20.55 16.72
N GLN A 69 -19.85 -19.77 17.13
CA GLN A 69 -19.68 -18.39 17.59
C GLN A 69 -18.85 -18.28 18.87
N LYS A 70 -18.91 -19.30 19.75
CA LYS A 70 -18.08 -19.37 20.96
C LYS A 70 -16.64 -19.85 20.71
N GLY A 71 -16.29 -20.23 19.48
CA GLY A 71 -14.96 -20.75 19.13
C GLY A 71 -14.68 -22.17 19.63
N GLU A 72 -15.68 -22.88 20.18
CA GLU A 72 -15.50 -24.24 20.75
C GLU A 72 -15.14 -25.30 19.69
N LEU A 73 -15.27 -24.97 18.40
CA LEU A 73 -15.05 -25.88 17.27
C LEU A 73 -13.83 -25.49 16.43
N ASP A 74 -13.09 -24.46 16.80
CA ASP A 74 -12.08 -23.83 15.95
C ASP A 74 -10.93 -24.78 15.53
N GLU A 75 -10.57 -25.74 16.40
CA GLU A 75 -9.53 -26.75 16.13
C GLU A 75 -9.99 -27.93 15.25
N ARG A 76 -11.31 -28.08 15.03
CA ARG A 76 -11.84 -29.21 14.26
C ARG A 76 -11.44 -29.06 12.79
N MET A 77 -11.06 -30.17 12.16
CA MET A 77 -10.68 -30.19 10.75
C MET A 77 -11.90 -30.34 9.85
N ILE A 78 -12.00 -29.50 8.83
CA ILE A 78 -13.02 -29.58 7.78
C ILE A 78 -12.38 -29.63 6.39
N GLU A 79 -13.10 -30.19 5.43
CA GLU A 79 -12.72 -30.23 4.02
C GLU A 79 -13.71 -29.41 3.21
N PHE A 80 -13.22 -28.47 2.40
CA PHE A 80 -14.04 -27.62 1.55
C PHE A 80 -13.36 -27.33 0.23
N ASP A 81 -14.15 -26.97 -0.77
CA ASP A 81 -13.66 -26.54 -2.08
C ASP A 81 -13.24 -25.07 -2.02
N THR A 82 -11.99 -24.78 -2.37
CA THR A 82 -11.49 -23.41 -2.55
C THR A 82 -11.11 -23.16 -4.00
N THR A 83 -11.32 -21.93 -4.46
CA THR A 83 -10.85 -21.47 -5.76
C THR A 83 -9.47 -20.84 -5.61
N GLN A 84 -8.41 -21.61 -5.87
CA GLN A 84 -7.08 -21.01 -6.02
C GLN A 84 -6.95 -20.38 -7.42
N PRO A 85 -6.37 -19.17 -7.53
CA PRO A 85 -5.89 -18.70 -8.82
C PRO A 85 -4.85 -19.71 -9.31
N ALA A 86 -5.01 -20.19 -10.54
CA ALA A 86 -4.00 -21.04 -11.15
C ALA A 86 -2.71 -20.21 -11.20
N VAL A 87 -1.70 -20.60 -10.42
CA VAL A 87 -0.35 -20.07 -10.56
C VAL A 87 0.06 -20.38 -12.00
N GLY A 88 0.11 -19.33 -12.81
CA GLY A 88 0.42 -19.44 -14.23
C GLY A 88 1.76 -20.14 -14.38
N MET A 89 1.78 -21.20 -15.19
CA MET A 89 3.03 -21.73 -15.72
C MET A 89 3.74 -20.57 -16.41
N GLN A 90 4.84 -20.11 -15.82
CA GLN A 90 5.65 -19.03 -16.35
C GLN A 90 6.30 -19.58 -17.63
N VAL A 91 5.69 -19.30 -18.78
CA VAL A 91 6.24 -19.68 -20.08
C VAL A 91 7.48 -18.85 -20.28
N LEU A 92 8.63 -19.50 -20.15
CA LEU A 92 9.95 -18.96 -20.50
C LEU A 92 9.95 -18.71 -22.01
N GLY A 93 9.48 -17.55 -22.44
CA GLY A 93 9.33 -17.17 -23.85
C GLY A 93 9.87 -15.77 -24.11
N SER A 94 11.12 -15.72 -24.59
CA SER A 94 11.79 -14.63 -25.33
C SER A 94 11.32 -13.18 -25.12
N VAL A 95 12.19 -12.42 -24.48
CA VAL A 95 12.32 -10.95 -24.45
C VAL A 95 11.66 -10.23 -25.65
N GLY A 96 10.62 -9.43 -25.41
CA GLY A 96 10.13 -8.46 -26.39
C GLY A 96 8.66 -8.01 -26.31
N PHE A 97 7.78 -8.65 -25.52
CA PHE A 97 6.34 -8.38 -25.55
C PHE A 97 5.67 -8.38 -24.16
N ASP A 98 6.23 -7.61 -23.21
CA ASP A 98 5.78 -7.65 -21.81
C ASP A 98 4.34 -7.12 -21.60
N ASP A 99 3.86 -6.16 -22.40
CA ASP A 99 2.54 -5.54 -22.16
C ASP A 99 1.37 -6.29 -22.85
N MET A 100 1.62 -7.02 -23.95
CA MET A 100 0.59 -7.86 -24.60
C MET A 100 0.51 -9.28 -24.02
N GLY A 101 1.60 -9.81 -23.47
CA GLY A 101 1.63 -11.14 -22.85
C GLY A 101 0.75 -11.25 -21.60
N ILE A 102 0.71 -10.18 -20.79
CA ILE A 102 -0.10 -10.11 -19.56
C ILE A 102 -1.60 -10.12 -19.90
N ASN A 103 -2.02 -9.34 -20.90
CA ASN A 103 -3.42 -9.29 -21.32
C ASN A 103 -3.92 -10.61 -21.96
N ILE A 104 -3.06 -11.31 -22.71
CA ILE A 104 -3.40 -12.64 -23.27
C ILE A 104 -3.49 -13.69 -22.17
N GLN A 105 -2.60 -13.64 -21.17
CA GLN A 105 -2.66 -14.56 -20.04
C GLN A 105 -3.91 -14.33 -19.17
N GLU A 106 -4.28 -13.07 -18.94
CA GLU A 106 -5.48 -12.72 -18.17
C GLU A 106 -6.76 -13.19 -18.90
N LEU A 107 -6.80 -13.02 -20.23
CA LEU A 107 -7.91 -13.49 -21.09
C LEU A 107 -7.97 -15.02 -21.21
N MET A 108 -6.82 -15.71 -21.24
CA MET A 108 -6.78 -17.18 -21.23
C MET A 108 -7.16 -17.76 -19.85
N SER A 109 -6.80 -17.07 -18.77
CA SER A 109 -7.16 -17.44 -17.41
C SER A 109 -8.66 -17.24 -17.11
N SER A 110 -9.30 -16.28 -17.77
CA SER A 110 -10.74 -16.01 -17.63
C SER A 110 -11.61 -16.99 -18.44
N MET A 111 -11.08 -17.56 -19.52
CA MET A 111 -11.75 -18.62 -20.31
C MET A 111 -11.61 -20.03 -19.73
N MET A 112 -10.61 -20.31 -18.90
CA MET A 112 -10.50 -21.62 -18.25
C MET A 112 -11.40 -21.71 -17.01
N PRO A 113 -12.20 -22.79 -16.85
CA PRO A 113 -13.00 -22.97 -15.64
C PRO A 113 -12.08 -23.05 -14.42
N LYS A 114 -12.31 -22.18 -13.43
CA LYS A 114 -11.58 -22.17 -12.16
C LYS A 114 -11.68 -23.56 -11.53
N LYS A 115 -10.59 -24.33 -11.54
CA LYS A 115 -10.56 -25.66 -10.92
C LYS A 115 -10.71 -25.48 -9.41
N LYS A 116 -11.81 -25.99 -8.85
CA LYS A 116 -11.99 -26.11 -7.41
C LYS A 116 -11.05 -27.20 -6.91
N LYS A 117 -10.25 -26.89 -5.89
CA LYS A 117 -9.40 -27.88 -5.22
C LYS A 117 -9.93 -28.09 -3.81
N LYS A 118 -10.09 -29.36 -3.42
CA LYS A 118 -10.42 -29.72 -2.04
C LYS A 118 -9.25 -29.36 -1.14
N ARG A 119 -9.53 -28.58 -0.10
CA ARG A 119 -8.56 -28.16 0.91
C ARG A 119 -9.06 -28.61 2.28
N LYS A 120 -8.14 -29.15 3.09
CA LYS A 120 -8.40 -29.59 4.45
C LYS A 120 -7.67 -28.67 5.42
N THR A 121 -8.39 -27.94 6.26
CA THR A 121 -7.83 -27.01 7.27
C THR A 121 -8.69 -27.03 8.54
N THR A 122 -8.25 -26.32 9.57
CA THR A 122 -9.05 -26.07 10.77
C THR A 122 -10.25 -25.18 10.46
N ILE A 123 -11.29 -25.23 11.30
CA ILE A 123 -12.46 -24.34 11.18
C ILE A 123 -12.05 -22.87 11.29
N ALA A 124 -11.09 -22.54 12.16
CA ALA A 124 -10.59 -21.17 12.30
C ALA A 124 -9.97 -20.62 11.00
N GLU A 125 -9.13 -21.42 10.33
CA GLU A 125 -8.55 -21.03 9.04
C GLU A 125 -9.59 -21.06 7.92
N ALA A 126 -10.47 -22.05 7.92
CA ALA A 126 -11.52 -22.16 6.91
C ALA A 126 -12.49 -20.98 6.96
N ARG A 127 -12.85 -20.49 8.16
CA ARG A 127 -13.69 -19.30 8.35
C ARG A 127 -13.09 -18.09 7.66
N LYS A 128 -11.79 -17.83 7.85
CA LYS A 128 -11.09 -16.72 7.19
C LYS A 128 -11.06 -16.85 5.67
N ILE A 129 -10.74 -18.04 5.15
CA ILE A 129 -10.64 -18.29 3.70
C ILE A 129 -12.02 -18.16 3.03
N ILE A 130 -13.05 -18.79 3.60
CA ILE A 130 -14.41 -18.75 3.05
C ILE A 130 -14.95 -17.31 3.13
N ALA A 131 -14.76 -16.61 4.26
CA ALA A 131 -15.18 -15.21 4.38
C ALA A 131 -14.53 -14.31 3.31
N GLN A 132 -13.23 -14.48 3.05
CA GLN A 132 -12.54 -13.73 2.00
C GLN A 132 -13.08 -14.05 0.59
N GLU A 133 -13.35 -15.32 0.29
CA GLU A 133 -13.94 -15.73 -0.99
C GLU A 133 -15.38 -15.18 -1.17
N GLU A 134 -16.18 -15.16 -0.11
CA GLU A 134 -17.55 -14.62 -0.16
C GLU A 134 -17.54 -13.10 -0.23
N ALA A 135 -16.67 -12.42 0.51
CA ALA A 135 -16.49 -10.98 0.40
C ALA A 135 -16.14 -10.59 -1.04
N ALA A 136 -15.23 -11.31 -1.69
CA ALA A 136 -14.87 -11.08 -3.09
C ALA A 136 -16.04 -11.28 -4.07
N LYS A 137 -17.02 -12.15 -3.76
CA LYS A 137 -18.23 -12.36 -4.58
C LYS A 137 -19.30 -11.29 -4.35
N LEU A 138 -19.36 -10.74 -3.14
CA LEU A 138 -20.32 -9.70 -2.77
C LEU A 138 -19.94 -8.31 -3.32
N ILE A 139 -18.67 -8.13 -3.71
CA ILE A 139 -18.18 -6.87 -4.26
C ILE A 139 -18.55 -6.75 -5.74
N ASP A 140 -19.37 -5.74 -6.06
CA ASP A 140 -19.61 -5.32 -7.43
C ASP A 140 -18.39 -4.53 -7.96
N MET A 141 -17.59 -5.20 -8.79
CA MET A 141 -16.40 -4.61 -9.39
C MET A 141 -16.71 -3.47 -10.36
N GLU A 142 -17.89 -3.45 -11.00
CA GLU A 142 -18.29 -2.33 -11.87
C GLU A 142 -18.60 -1.09 -11.04
N ALA A 143 -19.31 -1.26 -9.92
CA ALA A 143 -19.55 -0.16 -8.97
C ALA A 143 -18.23 0.38 -8.39
N VAL A 144 -17.30 -0.50 -8.02
CA VAL A 144 -15.95 -0.11 -7.54
C VAL A 144 -15.20 0.71 -8.59
N GLN A 145 -15.22 0.28 -9.86
CA GLN A 145 -14.55 1.02 -10.95
C GLN A 145 -15.18 2.38 -11.17
N ARG A 146 -16.52 2.46 -11.23
CA ARG A 146 -17.26 3.71 -11.41
C ARG A 146 -16.96 4.72 -10.30
N GLU A 147 -16.97 4.26 -9.06
CA GLU A 147 -16.66 5.08 -7.89
C GLU A 147 -15.18 5.51 -7.90
N ALA A 148 -14.26 4.62 -8.25
CA ALA A 148 -12.84 4.96 -8.34
C ALA A 148 -12.56 6.01 -9.41
N VAL A 149 -13.18 5.90 -10.59
CA VAL A 149 -13.09 6.93 -11.64
C VAL A 149 -13.64 8.25 -11.13
N LYS A 150 -14.82 8.24 -10.50
CA LYS A 150 -15.41 9.45 -9.89
C LYS A 150 -14.45 10.12 -8.90
N ARG A 151 -13.88 9.37 -7.96
CA ARG A 151 -12.92 9.90 -6.97
C ARG A 151 -11.67 10.50 -7.60
N VAL A 152 -11.14 9.88 -8.65
CA VAL A 152 -9.98 10.45 -9.37
C VAL A 152 -10.37 11.77 -10.03
N GLN A 153 -11.55 11.84 -10.64
CA GLN A 153 -12.00 13.07 -11.30
C GLN A 153 -12.29 14.20 -10.30
N GLU A 154 -12.91 13.91 -9.16
CA GLU A 154 -13.37 14.92 -8.20
C GLU A 154 -12.34 15.30 -7.12
N SER A 155 -11.40 14.41 -6.81
CA SER A 155 -10.47 14.58 -5.69
C SER A 155 -9.06 14.05 -5.99
N GLY A 156 -8.76 13.78 -7.26
CA GLY A 156 -7.44 13.38 -7.69
C GLY A 156 -6.42 14.48 -7.44
N ILE A 157 -5.23 14.09 -6.98
CA ILE A 157 -4.08 14.98 -6.82
C ILE A 157 -2.93 14.40 -7.64
N VAL A 158 -2.31 15.22 -8.47
CA VAL A 158 -1.12 14.89 -9.25
C VAL A 158 0.02 15.80 -8.80
N PHE A 159 1.10 15.20 -8.31
CA PHE A 159 2.32 15.91 -7.96
C PHE A 159 3.35 15.75 -9.08
N ILE A 160 3.77 16.86 -9.68
CA ILE A 160 4.79 16.93 -10.72
C ILE A 160 6.06 17.48 -10.07
N ASP A 161 7.02 16.61 -9.81
CA ASP A 161 8.31 17.02 -9.25
C ASP A 161 9.27 17.53 -10.34
N GLU A 162 10.24 18.35 -9.94
CA GLU A 162 11.31 18.88 -10.79
C GLU A 162 10.82 19.53 -12.12
N ILE A 163 9.70 20.25 -12.08
CA ILE A 163 9.15 20.97 -13.24
C ILE A 163 10.11 22.05 -13.78
N ASP A 164 11.03 22.51 -12.94
CA ASP A 164 12.07 23.47 -13.30
C ASP A 164 13.10 22.91 -14.30
N LYS A 165 13.23 21.58 -14.43
CA LYS A 165 14.11 20.93 -15.41
C LYS A 165 13.60 21.03 -16.84
N ILE A 166 12.29 21.18 -17.01
CA ILE A 166 11.65 21.41 -18.32
C ILE A 166 11.43 22.90 -18.61
N ALA A 167 11.54 23.77 -17.59
CA ALA A 167 11.57 25.22 -17.73
C ALA A 167 12.95 25.67 -18.21
N GLY A 168 13.07 26.14 -19.45
CA GLY A 168 14.36 26.60 -19.95
C GLY A 168 14.25 27.30 -21.29
N ALA A 169 15.00 28.39 -21.45
CA ALA A 169 15.12 29.10 -22.71
C ALA A 169 15.95 28.32 -23.72
N LYS A 170 15.64 28.49 -25.01
CA LYS A 170 16.36 27.93 -26.17
C LYS A 170 17.86 28.17 -26.01
N SER A 171 18.63 27.11 -25.79
CA SER A 171 20.06 27.12 -26.06
C SER A 171 20.23 27.18 -27.59
N GLN A 172 21.14 28.03 -28.06
CA GLN A 172 21.31 28.28 -29.50
C GLN A 172 21.94 27.08 -30.24
N GLN A 173 22.25 25.98 -29.54
CA GLN A 173 23.00 24.85 -30.07
C GLN A 173 22.74 23.56 -29.24
N GLY A 174 21.62 22.87 -29.47
CA GLY A 174 21.34 21.59 -28.81
C GLY A 174 19.90 21.09 -28.98
N PRO A 175 19.58 19.84 -28.57
CA PRO A 175 18.27 19.20 -28.76
C PRO A 175 17.19 19.78 -27.81
N ASP A 176 16.87 21.06 -27.98
CA ASP A 176 15.93 21.80 -27.11
C ASP A 176 14.45 21.54 -27.41
N VAL A 177 14.15 20.89 -28.53
CA VAL A 177 12.77 20.53 -28.92
C VAL A 177 12.12 19.60 -27.87
N SER A 178 12.94 18.87 -27.09
CA SER A 178 12.45 17.90 -26.11
C SER A 178 11.86 18.52 -24.83
N ARG A 179 12.32 19.70 -24.38
CA ARG A 179 11.87 20.26 -23.09
C ARG A 179 10.54 20.98 -23.20
N GLU A 180 10.41 21.82 -24.23
CA GLU A 180 9.15 22.48 -24.56
C GLU A 180 8.10 21.45 -25.03
N GLY A 181 8.53 20.40 -25.73
CA GLY A 181 7.66 19.27 -26.10
C GLY A 181 6.99 18.64 -24.88
N VAL A 182 7.74 18.34 -23.83
CA VAL A 182 7.18 17.78 -22.58
C VAL A 182 6.16 18.72 -21.94
N GLN A 183 6.41 20.03 -21.93
CA GLN A 183 5.43 21.00 -21.43
C GLN A 183 4.14 21.00 -22.26
N ARG A 184 4.26 20.95 -23.60
CA ARG A 184 3.12 20.89 -24.51
C ARG A 184 2.33 19.59 -24.38
N ASP A 185 3.01 18.47 -24.13
CA ASP A 185 2.37 17.17 -23.92
C ASP A 185 1.66 17.09 -22.55
N LEU A 186 2.17 17.79 -21.53
CA LEU A 186 1.51 17.93 -20.23
C LEU A 186 0.28 18.84 -20.29
N LEU A 187 0.26 19.81 -21.22
CA LEU A 187 -0.77 20.84 -21.27
C LEU A 187 -2.19 20.26 -21.35
N PRO A 188 -2.56 19.33 -22.26
CA PRO A 188 -3.90 18.75 -22.31
C PRO A 188 -4.36 18.10 -20.99
N ILE A 189 -3.43 17.55 -20.22
CA ILE A 189 -3.73 16.89 -18.95
C ILE A 189 -4.08 17.95 -17.89
N VAL A 190 -3.33 19.05 -17.84
CA VAL A 190 -3.56 20.14 -16.89
C VAL A 190 -4.73 21.05 -17.31
N GLU A 191 -5.00 21.18 -18.61
CA GLU A 191 -6.13 21.98 -19.12
C GLU A 191 -7.49 21.29 -18.99
N GLY A 192 -7.49 19.95 -18.94
CA GLY A 192 -8.70 19.13 -18.96
C GLY A 192 -8.78 18.32 -20.24
N SER A 193 -8.57 17.01 -20.13
CA SER A 193 -8.73 16.06 -21.23
C SER A 193 -9.36 14.75 -20.75
N SER A 194 -9.84 13.96 -21.70
CA SER A 194 -10.36 12.62 -21.44
C SER A 194 -9.28 11.59 -21.74
N VAL A 195 -8.80 10.91 -20.69
CA VAL A 195 -7.75 9.88 -20.76
C VAL A 195 -8.38 8.50 -20.62
N ASN A 196 -8.13 7.61 -21.58
CA ASN A 196 -8.59 6.23 -21.54
C ASN A 196 -7.72 5.41 -20.58
N THR A 197 -8.36 4.73 -19.62
CA THR A 197 -7.70 3.82 -18.70
C THR A 197 -8.34 2.44 -18.76
N LYS A 198 -7.70 1.42 -18.18
CA LYS A 198 -8.27 0.07 -18.04
C LYS A 198 -9.57 0.01 -17.21
N TYR A 199 -9.93 1.09 -16.52
CA TYR A 199 -11.14 1.20 -15.69
C TYR A 199 -12.18 2.17 -16.28
N GLY A 200 -11.97 2.61 -17.52
CA GLY A 200 -12.83 3.58 -18.21
C GLY A 200 -12.14 4.90 -18.48
N VAL A 201 -12.92 5.84 -19.01
CA VAL A 201 -12.46 7.19 -19.36
C VAL A 201 -12.39 8.05 -18.10
N VAL A 202 -11.28 8.72 -17.88
CA VAL A 202 -11.06 9.67 -16.77
C VAL A 202 -10.93 11.07 -17.34
N LYS A 203 -11.73 12.01 -16.83
CA LYS A 203 -11.64 13.44 -17.14
C LYS A 203 -10.73 14.17 -16.14
N THR A 204 -9.77 14.96 -16.63
CA THR A 204 -8.76 15.60 -15.76
C THR A 204 -9.14 17.02 -15.32
N ASP A 205 -10.30 17.53 -15.72
CA ASP A 205 -10.77 18.91 -15.51
C ASP A 205 -10.73 19.41 -14.06
N HIS A 206 -10.91 18.51 -13.08
CA HIS A 206 -10.99 18.84 -11.65
C HIS A 206 -9.89 18.17 -10.81
N ILE A 207 -8.86 17.62 -11.46
CA ILE A 207 -7.69 17.08 -10.78
C ILE A 207 -6.83 18.26 -10.28
N LEU A 208 -6.43 18.21 -9.01
CA LEU A 208 -5.49 19.18 -8.45
C LEU A 208 -4.07 18.85 -8.89
N PHE A 209 -3.42 19.77 -9.60
CA PHE A 209 -2.00 19.65 -9.95
C PHE A 209 -1.15 20.46 -8.98
N ILE A 210 -0.13 19.83 -8.41
CA ILE A 210 0.90 20.47 -7.60
C ILE A 210 2.22 20.26 -8.33
N ALA A 211 2.88 21.35 -8.74
CA ALA A 211 4.18 21.29 -9.37
C ALA A 211 5.26 21.81 -8.41
N SER A 212 6.40 21.14 -8.42
CA SER A 212 7.54 21.38 -7.54
C SER A 212 8.79 21.60 -8.39
N GLY A 213 9.70 22.46 -7.94
CA GLY A 213 10.96 22.74 -8.62
C GLY A 213 11.85 23.63 -7.77
N ALA A 214 13.16 23.45 -7.87
CA ALA A 214 14.13 24.28 -7.14
C ALA A 214 14.32 25.65 -7.79
N PHE A 215 14.14 25.75 -9.12
CA PHE A 215 14.24 26.99 -9.89
C PHE A 215 15.57 27.74 -9.66
N HIS A 216 16.66 26.99 -9.48
CA HIS A 216 18.01 27.58 -9.33
C HIS A 216 18.57 28.10 -10.66
N VAL A 217 18.29 27.40 -11.76
CA VAL A 217 18.82 27.71 -13.11
C VAL A 217 17.77 28.27 -14.07
N SER A 218 16.50 28.09 -13.74
CA SER A 218 15.34 28.53 -14.51
C SER A 218 14.38 29.25 -13.58
N LYS A 219 13.52 30.09 -14.15
CA LYS A 219 12.47 30.79 -13.41
C LYS A 219 11.11 30.24 -13.81
N PRO A 220 10.08 30.38 -12.96
CA PRO A 220 8.71 30.05 -13.36
C PRO A 220 8.22 30.80 -14.61
N SER A 221 8.80 31.97 -14.91
CA SER A 221 8.55 32.74 -16.14
C SER A 221 9.06 32.07 -17.42
N ASP A 222 9.94 31.07 -17.30
CA ASP A 222 10.54 30.35 -18.42
C ASP A 222 9.71 29.14 -18.87
N LEU A 223 8.62 28.83 -18.16
CA LEU A 223 7.58 27.90 -18.61
C LEU A 223 6.77 28.54 -19.76
N ILE A 224 6.14 27.72 -20.61
CA ILE A 224 5.26 28.24 -21.66
C ILE A 224 4.08 29.04 -21.05
N PRO A 225 3.63 30.14 -21.68
CA PRO A 225 2.57 31.00 -21.14
C PRO A 225 1.29 30.24 -20.75
N GLU A 226 0.93 29.23 -21.54
CA GLU A 226 -0.25 28.39 -21.32
C GLU A 226 -0.15 27.63 -19.98
N LEU A 227 1.02 27.05 -19.70
CA LEU A 227 1.26 26.29 -18.48
C LEU A 227 1.34 27.22 -17.26
N GLN A 228 1.95 28.40 -17.41
CA GLN A 228 1.94 29.42 -16.35
C GLN A 228 0.52 29.83 -15.95
N GLY A 229 -0.40 29.95 -16.92
CA GLY A 229 -1.81 30.26 -16.68
C GLY A 229 -2.54 29.18 -15.87
N ARG A 230 -2.05 27.93 -15.89
CA ARG A 230 -2.64 26.80 -15.14
C ARG A 230 -2.04 26.61 -13.75
N PHE A 231 -0.95 27.29 -13.41
CA PHE A 231 -0.39 27.34 -12.06
C PHE A 231 -0.48 28.75 -11.45
N PRO A 232 -1.70 29.23 -11.13
CA PRO A 232 -1.91 30.59 -10.63
C PRO A 232 -1.43 30.77 -9.18
N ILE A 233 -1.49 29.72 -8.36
CA ILE A 233 -1.05 29.75 -6.97
C ILE A 233 0.45 29.46 -6.95
N ARG A 234 1.23 30.39 -6.41
CA ARG A 234 2.67 30.26 -6.24
C ARG A 234 3.02 30.37 -4.77
N VAL A 235 3.81 29.43 -4.28
CA VAL A 235 4.31 29.40 -2.91
C VAL A 235 5.80 29.08 -2.95
N GLU A 236 6.56 29.76 -2.10
CA GLU A 236 7.99 29.53 -1.93
C GLU A 236 8.20 28.88 -0.56
N LEU A 237 8.97 27.79 -0.53
CA LEU A 237 9.32 27.10 0.70
C LEU A 237 10.71 27.53 1.16
N SER A 238 10.86 27.83 2.44
CA SER A 238 12.14 28.21 3.02
C SER A 238 13.06 27.00 3.18
N SER A 239 14.38 27.23 3.10
CA SER A 239 15.36 26.22 3.46
C SER A 239 15.26 25.86 4.95
N LEU A 240 15.53 24.59 5.26
CA LEU A 240 15.49 24.07 6.63
C LEU A 240 16.77 24.47 7.39
N ASN A 241 16.61 24.85 8.66
CA ASN A 241 17.72 25.10 9.57
C ASN A 241 17.92 23.93 10.57
N GLU A 242 18.92 24.06 11.44
CA GLU A 242 19.23 23.06 12.48
C GLU A 242 18.04 22.81 13.42
N GLU A 243 17.34 23.85 13.86
CA GLU A 243 16.18 23.72 14.74
C GLU A 243 15.03 22.97 14.06
N ASP A 244 14.85 23.16 12.75
CA ASP A 244 13.85 22.46 11.97
C ASP A 244 14.20 20.98 11.82
N PHE A 245 15.48 20.63 11.72
CA PHE A 245 15.90 19.23 11.76
C PHE A 245 15.62 18.56 13.11
N VAL A 246 15.83 19.25 14.24
CA VAL A 246 15.44 18.74 15.56
C VAL A 246 13.92 18.48 15.61
N LYS A 247 13.11 19.41 15.07
CA LYS A 247 11.66 19.23 14.97
C LYS A 247 11.30 18.03 14.09
N ILE A 248 11.93 17.87 12.92
CA ILE A 248 11.69 16.75 11.99
C ILE A 248 12.03 15.40 12.63
N LEU A 249 13.08 15.33 13.45
CA LEU A 249 13.49 14.12 14.15
C LEU A 249 12.52 13.69 15.27
N THR A 250 11.69 14.59 15.80
CA THR A 250 10.93 14.36 17.05
C THR A 250 9.41 14.55 16.92
N LEU A 251 8.96 15.63 16.26
CA LEU A 251 7.56 16.05 16.24
C LEU A 251 6.65 15.23 15.32
N PRO A 252 7.05 14.90 14.06
CA PRO A 252 6.20 14.12 13.17
C PRO A 252 5.70 12.82 13.81
N GLN A 253 4.48 12.40 13.46
CA GLN A 253 3.89 11.16 14.00
C GLN A 253 4.82 9.96 13.77
N ASN A 254 5.37 9.86 12.56
CA ASN A 254 6.34 8.84 12.15
C ASN A 254 7.74 9.46 12.01
N ALA A 255 8.21 10.23 13.00
CA ALA A 255 9.55 10.80 12.97
C ALA A 255 10.64 9.70 12.96
N LEU A 256 11.82 10.00 12.39
CA LEU A 256 12.87 8.99 12.16
C LEU A 256 13.31 8.29 13.45
N LEU A 257 13.49 9.03 14.54
CA LEU A 257 13.85 8.44 15.83
C LEU A 257 12.78 7.46 16.34
N LYS A 258 11.49 7.80 16.17
CA LYS A 258 10.38 6.90 16.53
C LYS A 258 10.37 5.64 15.67
N GLN A 259 10.67 5.77 14.37
CA GLN A 259 10.78 4.63 13.46
C GLN A 259 11.91 3.69 13.87
N TYR A 260 13.11 4.21 14.13
CA TYR A 260 14.26 3.40 14.58
C TYR A 260 14.01 2.75 15.94
N THR A 261 13.44 3.49 16.90
CA THR A 261 13.06 2.91 18.21
C THR A 261 12.04 1.79 18.06
N ALA A 262 10.99 1.99 17.25
CA ALA A 262 9.98 0.97 17.02
C ALA A 262 10.56 -0.26 16.29
N MET A 263 11.41 -0.05 15.28
CA MET A 263 12.06 -1.13 14.54
C MET A 263 12.98 -1.97 15.44
N LEU A 264 13.82 -1.35 16.27
CA LEU A 264 14.70 -2.10 17.18
C LEU A 264 13.92 -2.81 18.29
N SER A 265 12.76 -2.26 18.70
CA SER A 265 11.92 -2.88 19.71
C SER A 265 11.34 -4.24 19.29
N THR A 266 11.20 -4.51 17.97
CA THR A 266 10.74 -5.82 17.50
C THR A 266 11.76 -6.93 17.75
N GLU A 267 13.04 -6.58 17.84
CA GLU A 267 14.14 -7.47 18.21
C GLU A 267 14.43 -7.46 19.73
N GLY A 268 13.58 -6.77 20.52
CA GLY A 268 13.72 -6.67 21.96
C GLY A 268 14.82 -5.71 22.44
N VAL A 269 15.25 -4.80 21.57
CA VAL A 269 16.25 -3.76 21.87
C VAL A 269 15.56 -2.42 22.08
N ASP A 270 15.83 -1.79 23.22
CA ASP A 270 15.27 -0.50 23.62
C ASP A 270 16.33 0.60 23.44
N ILE A 271 16.06 1.56 22.54
CA ILE A 271 16.98 2.65 22.23
C ILE A 271 16.37 3.99 22.65
N THR A 272 17.13 4.76 23.42
CA THR A 272 16.75 6.10 23.88
C THR A 272 17.73 7.14 23.38
N PHE A 273 17.22 8.17 22.71
CA PHE A 273 18.01 9.31 22.26
C PHE A 273 17.88 10.46 23.26
N LYS A 274 19.00 10.91 23.84
CA LYS A 274 19.02 12.11 24.68
C LYS A 274 18.90 13.38 23.83
N GLU A 275 18.45 14.46 24.45
CA GLU A 275 18.25 15.75 23.76
C GLU A 275 19.54 16.31 23.14
N ASP A 276 20.70 16.08 23.78
CA ASP A 276 22.02 16.44 23.25
C ASP A 276 22.38 15.63 22.00
N ALA A 277 22.02 14.34 21.95
CA ALA A 277 22.20 13.51 20.76
C ALA A 277 21.38 14.02 19.57
N ILE A 278 20.11 14.37 19.82
CA ILE A 278 19.21 14.86 18.76
C ILE A 278 19.73 16.18 18.18
N LYS A 279 20.19 17.09 19.05
CA LYS A 279 20.80 18.36 18.63
C LYS A 279 22.08 18.12 17.83
N GLU A 280 22.94 17.20 18.29
CA GLU A 280 24.19 16.91 17.56
C GLU A 280 23.91 16.32 16.18
N VAL A 281 22.96 15.37 16.04
CA VAL A 281 22.55 14.83 14.73
C VAL A 281 22.05 15.95 13.80
N ALA A 282 21.19 16.84 14.31
CA ALA A 282 20.67 17.96 13.53
C ALA A 282 21.77 18.94 13.10
N ARG A 283 22.70 19.25 14.00
CA ARG A 283 23.86 20.10 13.74
C ARG A 283 24.77 19.50 12.68
N THR A 284 25.10 18.21 12.80
CA THR A 284 25.89 17.48 11.79
C THR A 284 25.21 17.53 10.43
N ALA A 285 23.90 17.30 10.37
CA ALA A 285 23.14 17.36 9.12
C ALA A 285 23.18 18.74 8.46
N ALA A 286 23.00 19.80 9.24
CA ALA A 286 23.09 21.19 8.76
C ALA A 286 24.49 21.52 8.25
N HIS A 287 25.53 21.08 8.96
CA HIS A 287 26.92 21.31 8.58
C HIS A 287 27.30 20.59 7.28
N VAL A 288 26.99 19.30 7.14
CA VAL A 288 27.28 18.54 5.91
C VAL A 288 26.52 19.10 4.71
N ASN A 289 25.28 19.55 4.89
CA ASN A 289 24.51 20.21 3.84
C ASN A 289 25.14 21.54 3.39
N ALA A 290 25.85 22.25 4.27
CA ALA A 290 26.54 23.49 3.94
C ALA A 290 27.90 23.25 3.25
N GLU A 291 28.62 22.18 3.60
CA GLU A 291 29.96 21.90 3.07
C GLU A 291 29.99 21.10 1.76
N VAL A 292 29.01 20.21 1.54
CA VAL A 292 29.01 19.29 0.39
C VAL A 292 27.93 19.68 -0.63
N GLU A 293 26.70 19.20 -0.41
CA GLU A 293 25.54 19.45 -1.26
C GLU A 293 24.30 19.47 -0.36
N ASN A 294 23.47 20.49 -0.50
CA ASN A 294 22.28 20.59 0.33
C ASN A 294 21.15 19.70 -0.25
N ILE A 295 20.99 18.52 0.34
CA ILE A 295 19.89 17.59 0.01
C ILE A 295 18.71 17.73 0.99
N GLY A 296 18.71 18.78 1.82
CA GLY A 296 17.70 19.08 2.82
C GLY A 296 17.60 18.01 3.92
N ALA A 297 16.38 17.71 4.35
CA ALA A 297 16.10 16.75 5.42
C ALA A 297 16.49 15.30 5.07
N ARG A 298 16.71 14.97 3.79
CA ARG A 298 17.14 13.62 3.37
C ARG A 298 18.46 13.22 4.04
N ARG A 299 19.32 14.19 4.35
CA ARG A 299 20.59 14.00 5.08
C ARG A 299 20.42 13.33 6.44
N LEU A 300 19.29 13.54 7.11
CA LEU A 300 19.02 12.93 8.42
C LEU A 300 18.94 11.40 8.33
N HIS A 301 18.50 10.85 7.19
CA HIS A 301 18.46 9.40 7.00
C HIS A 301 19.87 8.80 6.95
N THR A 302 20.74 9.32 6.10
CA THR A 302 22.11 8.80 5.94
C THR A 302 22.89 8.92 7.25
N ILE A 303 22.79 10.07 7.92
CA ILE A 303 23.43 10.28 9.23
C ILE A 303 22.93 9.27 10.28
N LEU A 304 21.62 9.06 10.39
CA LEU A 304 21.09 8.11 11.38
C LEU A 304 21.46 6.66 11.04
N THR A 305 21.46 6.28 9.76
CA THR A 305 21.89 4.94 9.34
C THR A 305 23.34 4.69 9.71
N THR A 306 24.24 5.64 9.42
CA THR A 306 25.67 5.53 9.76
C THR A 306 25.90 5.55 11.27
N LEU A 307 25.13 6.35 12.03
CA LEU A 307 25.20 6.39 13.48
C LEU A 307 24.82 5.04 14.11
N LEU A 308 23.78 4.39 13.58
CA LEU A 308 23.21 3.17 14.12
C LEU A 308 23.74 1.90 13.47
N GLU A 309 24.68 1.99 12.52
CA GLU A 309 25.17 0.87 11.73
C GLU A 309 25.64 -0.31 12.60
N ASP A 310 26.51 -0.05 13.59
CA ASP A 310 27.03 -1.07 14.50
C ASP A 310 25.88 -1.74 15.28
N ILE A 311 24.94 -0.94 15.80
CA ILE A 311 23.79 -1.43 16.57
C ILE A 311 22.92 -2.31 15.67
N LEU A 312 22.59 -1.83 14.47
CA LEU A 312 21.77 -2.57 13.50
C LEU A 312 22.42 -3.88 13.07
N PHE A 313 23.75 -3.93 13.00
CA PHE A 313 24.52 -5.14 12.69
C PHE A 313 24.56 -6.13 13.85
N ASP A 314 24.72 -5.65 15.09
CA ASP A 314 24.88 -6.48 16.28
C ASP A 314 23.55 -7.00 16.86
N VAL A 315 22.42 -6.32 16.63
CA VAL A 315 21.10 -6.69 17.19
C VAL A 315 20.66 -8.15 16.92
N PRO A 316 20.90 -8.75 15.73
CA PRO A 316 20.56 -10.16 15.49
C PRO A 316 21.31 -11.15 16.39
N ASP A 317 22.42 -10.75 17.01
CA ASP A 317 23.22 -11.61 17.87
C ASP A 317 22.67 -11.67 19.31
N LYS A 318 22.56 -12.91 19.83
CA LYS A 318 21.91 -13.19 21.13
C LYS A 318 22.60 -12.61 22.37
N ASN A 319 23.78 -12.02 22.21
CA ASN A 319 24.58 -11.45 23.30
C ASN A 319 24.57 -9.91 23.33
N THR A 320 23.75 -9.28 22.50
CA THR A 320 23.72 -7.82 22.38
C THR A 320 22.96 -7.18 23.53
N GLU A 321 23.46 -6.02 23.95
CA GLU A 321 22.86 -5.23 25.02
C GLU A 321 21.42 -4.85 24.63
N LYS A 322 20.49 -5.03 25.56
CA LYS A 322 19.06 -4.81 25.28
C LYS A 322 18.64 -3.35 25.41
N LYS A 323 19.55 -2.48 25.89
CA LYS A 323 19.28 -1.08 26.16
C LYS A 323 20.43 -0.22 25.68
N PHE A 324 20.18 0.65 24.71
CA PHE A 324 21.16 1.61 24.21
C PHE A 324 20.72 3.03 24.53
N GLU A 325 21.62 3.80 25.11
CA GLU A 325 21.42 5.22 25.36
C GLU A 325 22.34 6.04 24.46
N ILE A 326 21.75 6.72 23.47
CA ILE A 326 22.50 7.52 22.50
C ILE A 326 22.67 8.93 23.08
N THR A 327 23.93 9.34 23.23
CA THR A 327 24.35 10.64 23.80
C THR A 327 25.00 11.52 22.73
N GLY A 328 25.03 12.83 22.93
CA GLY A 328 25.67 13.77 21.99
C GLY A 328 27.14 13.45 21.76
N LYS A 329 27.85 13.00 22.81
CA LYS A 329 29.24 12.57 22.70
C LYS A 329 29.40 11.36 21.76
N LEU A 330 28.54 10.35 21.88
CA LEU A 330 28.58 9.16 21.02
C LEU A 330 28.34 9.55 19.55
N VAL A 331 27.37 10.44 19.31
CA VAL A 331 27.09 10.98 17.97
C VAL A 331 28.30 11.70 17.41
N PHE A 332 28.91 12.59 18.19
CA PHE A 332 30.11 13.33 17.78
C PHE A 332 31.27 12.38 17.47
N ASP A 333 31.60 11.46 18.38
CA ASP A 333 32.74 10.55 18.23
C ASP A 333 32.60 9.65 16.98
N LYS A 334 31.37 9.23 16.63
CA LYS A 334 31.10 8.38 15.47
C LYS A 334 31.11 9.16 14.15
N LEU A 335 30.62 10.41 14.14
CA LEU A 335 30.42 11.18 12.91
C LEU A 335 31.55 12.18 12.61
N ASP A 336 32.28 12.69 13.61
CA ASP A 336 33.28 13.76 13.47
C ASP A 336 34.40 13.40 12.47
N SER A 337 34.83 12.14 12.45
CA SER A 337 35.85 11.65 11.52
C SER A 337 35.39 11.66 10.06
N ILE A 338 34.12 11.36 9.82
CA ILE A 338 33.51 11.29 8.48
C ILE A 338 33.20 12.69 7.97
N VAL A 339 32.73 13.57 8.87
CA VAL A 339 32.33 14.94 8.57
C VAL A 339 33.53 15.82 8.22
N LYS A 340 34.67 15.65 8.90
CA LYS A 340 35.90 16.42 8.61
C LYS A 340 36.53 16.14 7.25
N ASP A 341 36.24 14.98 6.67
CA ASP A 341 36.73 14.60 5.36
C ASP A 341 35.62 14.80 4.33
N ARG A 342 35.80 15.80 3.47
CA ARG A 342 34.82 16.16 2.43
C ARG A 342 34.59 15.03 1.43
N ASP A 343 35.62 14.23 1.13
CA ASP A 343 35.51 13.13 0.20
C ASP A 343 34.73 11.99 0.85
N LEU A 344 35.05 11.61 2.10
CA LEU A 344 34.27 10.62 2.85
C LEU A 344 32.81 11.05 3.02
N SER A 345 32.58 12.31 3.41
CA SER A 345 31.23 12.86 3.53
C SER A 345 30.44 12.75 2.23
N LYS A 346 31.05 12.97 1.07
CA LYS A 346 30.35 12.86 -0.22
C LYS A 346 29.93 11.43 -0.58
N TYR A 347 30.64 10.42 -0.09
CA TYR A 347 30.35 9.02 -0.40
C TYR A 347 29.51 8.31 0.67
N ILE A 348 29.64 8.72 1.94
CA ILE A 348 29.05 8.04 3.09
C ILE A 348 27.81 8.77 3.62
N LEU A 349 27.83 10.11 3.64
CA LEU A 349 26.78 10.94 4.25
C LEU A 349 25.96 11.66 3.21
#